data_AF-A0A2S9IY01-F1
#
_entry.id   AF-A0A2S9IY01-F1
#
_cell.length_a   1.000
_cell.length_b   1.000
_cell.length_c   1.000
_cell.angle_alpha   90.00
_cell.angle_beta   90.00
_cell.angle_gamma   90.00
#
_symmetry.space_group_name_H-M   'P 1'
#
loop_
_entity.id
_entity.type
_entity.pdbx_description
1 polymer ?
#
loop_
_entity_poly.entity_id
_entity_poly.type
_entity_poly.pdbx_seq_one_letter_code
_entity_poly.pdbx_strand_id
1 'polypeptide(L)'
;MADKLELLIELFTEFSDSEFQKRSWFGIGPEISSPDELCNRIDDLGVEKWVVENSAEVGKFLSDYIIEFLDDINKLPEVQEAWISFSSPSWIAIRLRASVIRDLLVKMKMEAG
;
A
#
# COMPACT_ATOMS: atom_id res chain seq x y z
N MET A 1 -2.36 -15.02 11.57
CA MET A 1 -1.43 -14.72 10.46
C MET A 1 -2.21 -14.50 9.17
N ALA A 2 -3.07 -15.45 8.76
CA ALA A 2 -3.97 -15.32 7.60
C ALA A 2 -4.78 -14.01 7.59
N ASP A 3 -5.44 -13.65 8.71
CA ASP A 3 -6.24 -12.42 8.78
C ASP A 3 -5.44 -11.14 8.53
N LYS A 4 -4.17 -11.10 8.96
CA LYS A 4 -3.31 -9.92 8.79
C LYS A 4 -2.79 -9.83 7.36
N LEU A 5 -2.42 -10.97 6.76
CA LEU A 5 -1.98 -11.02 5.38
C LEU A 5 -3.08 -10.55 4.42
N GLU A 6 -4.34 -10.93 4.66
CA GLU A 6 -5.48 -10.45 3.88
C GLU A 6 -5.64 -8.93 3.95
N LEU A 7 -5.56 -8.37 5.16
CA LEU A 7 -5.66 -6.91 5.36
C LEU A 7 -4.51 -6.15 4.67
N LEU A 8 -3.31 -6.75 4.62
CA LEU A 8 -2.18 -6.17 3.88
C LEU A 8 -2.40 -6.25 2.38
N ILE A 9 -2.89 -7.38 1.87
CA ILE A 9 -3.25 -7.52 0.45
C ILE A 9 -4.31 -6.48 0.07
N GLU A 10 -5.32 -6.28 0.91
CA GLU A 10 -6.36 -5.26 0.72
C GLU A 10 -5.75 -3.84 0.69
N LEU A 11 -4.92 -3.49 1.68
CA LEU A 11 -4.21 -2.22 1.73
C LEU A 11 -3.43 -1.95 0.43
N PHE A 12 -2.61 -2.90 -0.01
CA PHE A 12 -1.82 -2.74 -1.24
C PHE A 12 -2.69 -2.79 -2.50
N THR A 13 -3.85 -3.45 -2.45
CA THR A 13 -4.86 -3.40 -3.53
C THR A 13 -5.41 -1.99 -3.68
N GLU A 14 -5.85 -1.38 -2.59
CA GLU A 14 -6.33 0.00 -2.60
C GLU A 14 -5.25 0.96 -3.08
N PHE A 15 -4.03 0.88 -2.54
CA PHE A 15 -2.91 1.69 -3.02
C PHE A 15 -2.65 1.49 -4.51
N SER A 16 -2.82 0.30 -5.06
CA SER A 16 -2.54 0.04 -6.47
C SER A 16 -3.67 0.40 -7.44
N ASP A 17 -4.92 0.52 -6.96
CA ASP A 17 -6.09 0.73 -7.80
C ASP A 17 -6.27 2.22 -8.12
N SER A 18 -5.85 2.61 -9.33
CA SER A 18 -5.94 4.00 -9.77
C SER A 18 -7.36 4.54 -9.82
N GLU A 19 -8.36 3.71 -10.13
CA GLU A 19 -9.76 4.16 -10.20
C GLU A 19 -10.35 4.30 -8.80
N PHE A 20 -10.02 3.41 -7.87
CA PHE A 20 -10.35 3.58 -6.45
C PHE A 20 -9.71 4.86 -5.89
N GLN A 21 -8.41 5.07 -6.10
CA GLN A 21 -7.71 6.29 -5.63
C GLN A 21 -8.33 7.55 -6.24
N LYS A 22 -8.66 7.53 -7.53
CA LYS A 22 -9.32 8.65 -8.21
C LYS A 22 -10.71 8.92 -7.67
N ARG A 23 -11.50 7.88 -7.35
CA ARG A 23 -12.82 8.07 -6.74
C ARG A 23 -12.70 8.66 -5.35
N SER A 24 -11.84 8.05 -4.53
CA SER A 24 -11.70 8.40 -3.11
C SER A 24 -11.09 9.79 -2.91
N TRP A 25 -10.03 10.15 -3.65
CA TRP A 25 -9.36 11.45 -3.47
C TRP A 25 -10.16 12.64 -4.00
N PHE A 26 -11.07 12.41 -4.96
CA PHE A 26 -11.90 13.45 -5.56
C PHE A 26 -13.32 13.46 -4.98
N GLY A 27 -13.61 12.62 -3.98
CA GLY A 27 -14.93 12.51 -3.35
C GLY A 27 -16.01 12.03 -4.32
N ILE A 28 -15.65 11.22 -5.31
CA ILE A 28 -16.56 10.67 -6.32
C ILE A 28 -16.95 9.26 -5.88
N GLY A 29 -18.12 9.11 -5.26
CA GLY A 29 -18.66 7.81 -4.85
C GLY A 29 -18.77 7.66 -3.34
N PRO A 30 -19.11 6.45 -2.85
CA PRO A 30 -19.24 6.18 -1.42
C PRO A 30 -17.89 6.07 -0.68
N GLU A 31 -16.77 6.06 -1.39
CA GLU A 31 -15.45 5.90 -0.81
C GLU A 31 -15.05 7.14 0.00
N ILE A 32 -14.77 6.95 1.30
CA ILE A 32 -14.36 8.00 2.25
C ILE A 32 -12.87 7.81 2.59
N SER A 33 -12.02 7.63 1.58
CA SER A 33 -10.58 7.42 1.80
C SER A 33 -9.75 8.48 1.08
N SER A 34 -9.18 9.39 1.85
CA SER A 34 -8.15 10.33 1.41
C SER A 34 -6.78 9.63 1.30
N PRO A 35 -5.81 10.23 0.59
CA PRO A 35 -4.44 9.70 0.59
C PRO A 35 -3.88 9.57 2.01
N ASP A 36 -4.18 10.54 2.88
CA ASP A 36 -3.72 10.54 4.28
C ASP A 36 -4.36 9.40 5.08
N GLU A 37 -5.65 9.11 4.90
CA GLU A 37 -6.30 7.96 5.56
C GLU A 37 -5.69 6.64 5.10
N LEU A 38 -5.34 6.52 3.82
CA LEU A 38 -4.67 5.33 3.31
C LEU A 38 -3.25 5.18 3.87
N CYS A 39 -2.52 6.28 4.04
CA CYS A 39 -1.24 6.30 4.74
C CYS A 39 -1.39 5.93 6.22
N ASN A 40 -2.38 6.48 6.93
CA ASN A 40 -2.63 6.15 8.34
C ASN A 40 -2.96 4.66 8.54
N ARG A 41 -3.62 4.01 7.57
CA ARG A 41 -3.87 2.57 7.61
C ARG A 41 -2.58 1.74 7.63
N ILE A 42 -1.47 2.24 7.08
CA ILE A 42 -0.16 1.57 7.18
C ILE A 42 0.24 1.47 8.66
N ASP A 43 0.13 2.56 9.40
CA ASP A 43 0.50 2.63 10.82
C ASP A 43 -0.45 1.80 11.68
N ASP A 44 -1.76 1.89 11.43
CA ASP A 44 -2.79 1.10 12.12
C ASP A 44 -2.57 -0.41 11.92
N LEU A 45 -2.14 -0.80 10.72
CA LEU A 45 -1.80 -2.17 10.42
C LEU A 45 -0.40 -2.55 10.94
N GLY A 46 0.44 -1.61 11.35
CA GLY A 46 1.80 -1.90 11.80
C GLY A 46 2.59 -2.67 10.76
N VAL A 47 2.51 -2.24 9.49
CA VAL A 47 3.07 -2.96 8.32
C VAL A 47 4.56 -3.25 8.52
N GLU A 48 5.33 -2.26 8.96
CA GLU A 48 6.77 -2.41 9.22
C GLU A 48 7.04 -3.52 10.23
N LYS A 49 6.38 -3.45 11.39
CA LYS A 49 6.53 -4.44 12.45
C LYS A 49 6.17 -5.84 11.93
N TRP A 50 5.05 -5.95 11.20
CA TRP A 50 4.63 -7.22 10.65
C TRP A 50 5.65 -7.79 9.66
N VAL A 51 6.21 -6.98 8.77
CA VAL A 51 7.16 -7.48 7.76
C VAL A 51 8.48 -7.91 8.39
N VAL A 52 8.92 -7.22 9.45
CA VAL A 52 10.12 -7.58 10.22
C VAL A 52 9.91 -8.89 10.99
N GLU A 53 8.76 -9.06 11.65
CA GLU A 53 8.45 -10.26 12.43
C GLU A 53 8.25 -11.50 11.54
N ASN A 54 7.84 -11.31 10.27
CA ASN A 54 7.51 -12.40 9.34
C ASN A 54 8.53 -12.51 8.18
N SER A 55 9.70 -11.89 8.29
CA SER A 55 10.66 -11.77 7.18
C SER A 55 11.17 -13.11 6.63
N ALA A 56 11.17 -14.17 7.46
CA ALA A 56 11.56 -15.52 7.06
C ALA A 56 10.54 -16.16 6.10
N GLU A 57 9.25 -15.88 6.28
CA GLU A 57 8.16 -16.39 5.46
C GLU A 57 7.93 -15.49 4.23
N VAL A 58 7.91 -14.18 4.45
CA VAL A 58 7.76 -13.16 3.39
C VAL A 58 8.95 -13.18 2.42
N GLY A 59 10.13 -13.56 2.91
CA GLY A 59 11.36 -13.57 2.16
C GLY A 59 12.01 -12.20 2.11
N LYS A 60 13.35 -12.18 2.25
CA LYS A 60 14.15 -10.95 2.36
C LYS A 60 13.86 -9.93 1.27
N PHE A 61 13.72 -10.37 0.02
CA PHE A 61 13.45 -9.46 -1.10
C PHE A 61 12.15 -8.68 -0.92
N LEU A 62 11.04 -9.37 -0.62
CA LEU A 62 9.74 -8.72 -0.45
C LEU A 62 9.70 -7.89 0.84
N SER A 63 10.35 -8.36 1.91
CA SER A 63 10.52 -7.56 3.13
C SER A 63 11.23 -6.24 2.85
N ASP A 64 12.41 -6.28 2.23
CA ASP A 64 13.20 -5.08 1.90
C ASP A 64 12.38 -4.15 0.99
N TYR A 65 11.65 -4.72 0.01
CA TYR A 65 10.84 -3.94 -0.93
C TYR A 65 9.62 -3.26 -0.28
N ILE A 66 8.99 -3.92 0.71
CA ILE A 66 7.94 -3.30 1.53
C ILE A 66 8.53 -2.18 2.37
N ILE A 67 9.68 -2.38 3.03
CA ILE A 67 10.35 -1.32 3.81
C ILE A 67 10.67 -0.10 2.95
N GLU A 68 11.22 -0.30 1.75
CA GLU A 68 11.47 0.78 0.79
C GLU A 68 10.18 1.51 0.36
N PHE A 69 9.06 0.79 0.24
CA PHE A 69 7.76 1.41 -0.01
C PHE A 69 7.32 2.31 1.15
N LEU A 70 7.46 1.86 2.40
CA LEU A 70 7.11 2.65 3.59
C LEU A 70 7.98 3.92 3.68
N ASP A 71 9.27 3.76 3.41
CA ASP A 71 10.22 4.86 3.34
C ASP A 71 9.84 5.91 2.28
N ASP A 72 9.35 5.46 1.13
CA ASP A 72 8.93 6.36 0.06
C ASP A 72 7.61 7.06 0.37
N ILE A 73 6.68 6.40 1.06
CA ILE A 73 5.46 7.05 1.61
C ILE A 73 5.86 8.18 2.55
N ASN A 74 6.79 7.94 3.48
CA ASN A 74 7.25 8.95 4.45
C ASN A 74 7.98 10.13 3.81
N LYS A 75 8.44 9.99 2.56
CA LYS A 75 9.11 11.04 1.78
C LYS A 75 8.15 11.74 0.82
N LEU A 76 6.89 11.33 0.75
CA LEU A 76 5.92 12.00 -0.10
C LEU A 76 5.75 13.45 0.37
N PRO A 77 5.60 14.41 -0.57
CA PRO A 77 5.23 15.76 -0.19
C PRO A 77 3.86 15.72 0.50
N GLU A 78 3.63 16.66 1.42
CA GLU A 78 2.29 16.88 1.98
C GLU A 78 1.27 16.96 0.85
N VAL A 79 0.13 16.31 1.06
CA VAL A 79 -0.94 16.22 0.07
C VAL A 79 -1.40 17.63 -0.28
N GLN A 80 -1.14 18.04 -1.52
CA GLN A 80 -1.68 19.26 -2.12
C GLN A 80 -3.07 18.97 -2.71
N GLU A 81 -3.58 19.84 -3.60
CA GLU A 81 -4.79 19.57 -4.36
C GLU A 81 -4.81 18.15 -4.95
N ALA A 82 -5.96 17.47 -4.84
CA ALA A 82 -6.12 16.05 -5.19
C ALA A 82 -5.59 15.70 -6.59
N TRP A 83 -5.79 16.59 -7.58
CA TRP A 83 -5.28 16.37 -8.94
C TRP A 83 -3.76 16.41 -9.06
N ILE A 84 -3.11 17.33 -8.35
CA ILE A 84 -1.65 17.45 -8.34
C ILE A 84 -1.05 16.21 -7.70
N SER A 85 -1.56 15.81 -6.54
CA SER A 85 -1.13 14.59 -5.85
C SER A 85 -1.36 13.36 -6.74
N PHE A 86 -2.56 13.22 -7.32
CA PHE A 86 -2.96 12.05 -8.13
C PHE A 86 -2.16 11.92 -9.42
N SER A 87 -1.70 13.02 -10.02
CA SER A 87 -0.90 12.98 -11.25
C SER A 87 0.60 13.03 -10.99
N SER A 88 1.03 13.17 -9.74
CA SER A 88 2.45 13.33 -9.43
C SER A 88 3.26 12.06 -9.73
N PRO A 89 4.51 12.19 -10.22
CA PRO A 89 5.37 11.04 -10.46
C PRO A 89 5.60 10.18 -9.20
N SER A 90 5.72 10.80 -8.02
CA SER A 90 5.93 10.08 -6.76
C SER A 90 4.73 9.21 -6.40
N TRP A 91 3.51 9.75 -6.46
CA TRP A 91 2.30 8.95 -6.20
C TRP A 91 2.05 7.90 -7.29
N ILE A 92 2.44 8.13 -8.55
CA ILE A 92 2.41 7.10 -9.60
C ILE A 92 3.36 5.95 -9.23
N ALA A 93 4.59 6.26 -8.82
CA ALA A 93 5.57 5.26 -8.41
C ALA A 93 5.08 4.44 -7.21
N ILE A 94 4.47 5.07 -6.21
CA ILE A 94 3.86 4.39 -5.05
C ILE A 94 2.80 3.38 -5.49
N ARG A 95 1.86 3.76 -6.37
CA ARG A 95 0.81 2.86 -6.87
C ARG A 95 1.39 1.66 -7.61
N LEU A 96 2.41 1.88 -8.44
CA LEU A 96 3.10 0.82 -9.17
C LEU A 96 3.86 -0.12 -8.23
N ARG A 97 4.51 0.39 -7.19
CA ARG A 97 5.17 -0.47 -6.19
C ARG A 97 4.15 -1.28 -5.38
N ALA A 98 3.05 -0.64 -4.97
CA ALA A 98 1.97 -1.32 -4.27
C ALA A 98 1.39 -2.47 -5.11
N SER A 99 1.24 -2.30 -6.43
CA SER A 99 0.76 -3.39 -7.30
C SER A 99 1.71 -4.59 -7.29
N VAL A 100 3.02 -4.34 -7.34
CA VAL A 100 4.04 -5.40 -7.26
C VAL A 100 4.01 -6.11 -5.91
N ILE A 101 3.95 -5.35 -4.80
CA ILE A 101 3.87 -5.90 -3.44
C ILE A 101 2.62 -6.77 -3.29
N ARG A 102 1.46 -6.26 -3.69
CA ARG A 102 0.19 -7.00 -3.68
C ARG A 102 0.32 -8.33 -4.42
N ASP A 103 0.82 -8.32 -5.66
CA ASP A 103 0.90 -9.53 -6.48
C ASP A 103 1.83 -10.59 -5.86
N LEU A 104 2.93 -10.16 -5.23
CA LEU A 104 3.83 -11.05 -4.51
C LEU A 104 3.22 -11.62 -3.24
N LEU A 105 2.49 -10.82 -2.45
CA LEU A 105 1.77 -11.29 -1.26
C LEU A 105 0.64 -12.27 -1.62
N VAL A 106 -0.11 -12.00 -2.69
CA VAL A 106 -1.16 -12.91 -3.20
C VAL A 106 -0.53 -14.23 -3.64
N LYS A 107 0.60 -14.18 -4.35
CA LYS A 107 1.34 -15.38 -4.75
C LYS A 107 1.79 -16.20 -3.53
N MET A 108 2.42 -15.54 -2.55
CA MET A 108 2.83 -16.18 -1.29
C MET A 108 1.66 -16.88 -0.59
N LYS A 109 0.51 -16.21 -0.50
CA LYS A 109 -0.70 -16.79 0.09
C LYS A 109 -1.19 -18.04 -0.64
N MET A 110 -1.13 -18.06 -1.98
CA MET A 110 -1.52 -19.22 -2.78
C MET A 110 -0.56 -20.40 -2.64
N GLU A 111 0.73 -20.14 -2.39
CA GLU A 111 1.75 -21.18 -2.21
C GLU A 111 1.75 -21.78 -0.80
N ALA A 112 1.18 -21.06 0.18
CA ALA A 112 1.07 -21.49 1.58
C ALA A 112 -0.20 -22.32 1.90
N GLY A 113 -1.17 -22.37 0.99
CA GLY A 113 -2.44 -23.12 1.13
C GLY A 113 -2.41 -24.46 0.42
#